data_AF-A0A935IC74-F1
#
_entry.id   AF-A0A935IC74-F1
#
_cell.length_a   1.000
_cell.length_b   1.000
_cell.length_c   1.000
_cell.angle_alpha   90.00
_cell.angle_beta   90.00
_cell.angle_gamma   90.00
#
_symmetry.space_group_name_H-M   'P 1'
#
loop_
_entity.id
_entity.type
_entity.pdbx_description
1 polymer ?
#
loop_
_entity_poly.entity_id
_entity_poly.type
_entity_poly.pdbx_seq_one_letter_code
_entity_poly.pdbx_strand_id
1 'polypeptide(L)' 'MNIFIDTNLIIDFLTKREPYSEDIKDIFQYSVEGKYELFISSVTVTNTYYIISKLVNASFAKKS' A
#
# COMPACT_ATOMS: atom_id res chain seq x y z
N MET A 1 -4.66 -13.38 -14.36
CA MET A 1 -5.56 -13.27 -13.18
C MET A 1 -5.49 -11.82 -12.76
N ASN A 2 -6.65 -11.18 -12.53
CA ASN A 2 -6.72 -9.76 -12.23
C ASN A 2 -7.20 -9.62 -10.80
N ILE A 3 -6.41 -8.93 -9.97
CA ILE A 3 -6.69 -8.79 -8.54
C ILE A 3 -6.95 -7.31 -8.26
N PHE A 4 -8.14 -7.03 -7.74
CA PHE A 4 -8.48 -5.69 -7.28
C PHE A 4 -8.09 -5.54 -5.82
N ILE A 5 -7.30 -4.53 -5.52
CA ILE A 5 -6.71 -4.26 -4.21
C ILE A 5 -7.48 -3.12 -3.54
N ASP A 6 -7.93 -3.35 -2.31
CA ASP A 6 -8.54 -2.31 -1.49
C ASP A 6 -7.47 -1.34 -0.93
N THR A 7 -7.91 -0.12 -0.59
CA THR A 7 -7.08 0.94 -0.02
C THR A 7 -6.35 0.48 1.24
N ASN A 8 -6.97 -0.35 2.08
CA ASN A 8 -6.36 -0.84 3.32
C ASN A 8 -5.11 -1.68 3.07
N LEU A 9 -5.12 -2.55 2.05
CA LEU A 9 -3.94 -3.34 1.68
C LEU A 9 -2.77 -2.45 1.24
N ILE A 10 -3.05 -1.36 0.52
CA ILE A 10 -2.03 -0.38 0.13
C ILE A 10 -1.44 0.31 1.37
N ILE A 11 -2.28 0.72 2.32
CA ILE A 11 -1.83 1.35 3.56
C ILE A 11 -0.99 0.37 4.39
N ASP A 12 -1.44 -0.87 4.55
CA ASP A 12 -0.75 -1.90 5.32
C ASP A 12 0.61 -2.23 4.70
N PHE A 13 0.69 -2.30 3.36
CA PHE A 13 1.97 -2.44 2.63
C PHE A 13 2.93 -1.29 2.91
N LEU A 14 2.46 -0.05 2.80
CA LEU A 14 3.29 1.15 2.97
C LEU A 14 3.74 1.37 4.41
N THR A 15 2.91 0.95 5.37
CA THR A 15 3.19 1.08 6.81
C THR A 15 3.88 -0.15 7.40
N LYS A 16 4.08 -1.21 6.60
CA LYS A 16 4.62 -2.51 7.03
C LYS A 16 3.87 -3.06 8.25
N ARG A 17 2.55 -3.07 8.17
CA ARG A 17 1.69 -3.48 9.27
C ARG A 17 1.74 -5.00 9.46
N GLU A 18 2.15 -5.43 10.64
CA GLU A 18 2.12 -6.83 11.05
C GLU A 18 0.69 -7.31 11.38
N PRO A 19 0.37 -8.60 11.18
CA PRO A 19 1.27 -9.71 10.79
C PRO A 19 1.39 -9.97 9.28
N TYR A 20 0.69 -9.20 8.44
CA TYR A 20 0.52 -9.53 7.01
C TYR A 20 1.57 -8.89 6.10
N SER A 21 2.61 -8.27 6.66
CA SER A 21 3.52 -7.43 5.88
C SER A 21 4.28 -8.23 4.81
N GLU A 22 4.75 -9.44 5.14
CA GLU A 22 5.43 -10.32 4.19
C GLU A 22 4.46 -10.94 3.18
N ASP A 23 3.26 -11.37 3.60
CA ASP A 23 2.23 -11.90 2.68
C ASP A 23 1.87 -10.87 1.60
N ILE A 24 1.69 -9.60 2.01
CA ILE A 24 1.34 -8.52 1.08
C ILE A 24 2.51 -8.23 0.14
N LYS A 25 3.74 -8.26 0.64
CA LYS A 25 4.94 -8.06 -0.19
C LYS A 25 5.11 -9.14 -1.25
N ASP A 26 4.84 -10.40 -0.91
CA ASP A 26 4.80 -11.50 -1.88
C ASP A 26 3.75 -11.23 -2.97
N ILE A 27 2.61 -10.63 -2.59
CA ILE A 27 1.58 -10.26 -3.57
C ILE A 27 2.13 -9.28 -4.61
N PHE A 28 2.76 -8.20 -4.15
CA PHE A 28 3.38 -7.23 -5.05
C PHE A 28 4.50 -7.84 -5.89
N GLN A 29 5.34 -8.70 -5.29
CA GLN A 29 6.44 -9.36 -5.99
C GLN A 29 5.93 -10.22 -7.14
N TYR A 30 4.91 -11.06 -6.92
CA TYR A 30 4.35 -11.89 -7.97
C TYR A 30 3.69 -11.07 -9.09
N SER A 31 3.17 -9.88 -8.78
CA SER A 31 2.70 -8.96 -9.82
C SER A 31 3.87 -8.42 -10.66
N VAL A 32 4.98 -8.04 -10.04
CA VAL A 32 6.22 -7.63 -10.73
C VAL A 32 6.78 -8.76 -11.61
N GLU A 33 6.67 -10.02 -11.16
CA GLU A 33 7.03 -11.22 -11.93
C GLU A 33 6.04 -11.53 -13.06
N GLY A 34 4.97 -10.75 -13.23
CA GLY A 34 3.98 -10.90 -14.29
C GLY A 34 2.97 -12.03 -14.06
N LYS A 35 2.89 -12.61 -12.85
CA LYS A 35 1.93 -13.70 -12.55
C LYS A 35 0.48 -13.20 -12.49
N TYR A 36 0.29 -11.92 -12.15
CA TYR A 36 -1.03 -11.27 -12.13
C TYR A 36 -0.94 -9.76 -12.19
N GLU A 37 -2.04 -9.15 -12.63
CA GLU A 37 -2.20 -7.71 -12.68
C GLU A 37 -2.97 -7.22 -11.45
N LEU A 38 -2.42 -6.19 -10.80
CA LEU A 38 -3.05 -5.53 -9.65
C LEU A 38 -3.76 -4.26 -10.11
N PHE A 39 -5.00 -4.08 -9.63
CA PHE A 39 -5.83 -2.92 -9.93
C PHE A 39 -6.25 -2.24 -8.63
N ILE A 40 -6.35 -0.92 -8.66
CA ILE A 40 -6.92 -0.11 -7.58
C ILE A 40 -7.95 0.85 -8.16
N SER A 41 -8.89 1.32 -7.34
CA SER A 41 -9.78 2.39 -7.77
C SER A 41 -9.03 3.73 -7.87
N SER A 42 -9.53 4.65 -8.70
CA SER A 42 -9.05 6.03 -8.72
C SER A 42 -9.20 6.71 -7.35
N VAL A 43 -10.25 6.36 -6.59
CA VAL A 43 -10.49 6.88 -5.23
C VAL A 43 -9.41 6.39 -4.25
N THR A 44 -8.98 5.13 -4.40
CA THR A 44 -7.88 4.54 -3.62
C THR A 44 -6.59 5.33 -3.79
N VAL A 45 -6.27 5.80 -5.01
CA VAL A 45 -5.09 6.64 -5.25
C VAL A 45 -5.11 7.90 -4.38
N THR A 46 -6.22 8.65 -4.40
CA THR A 46 -6.37 9.89 -3.62
C THR A 46 -6.32 9.63 -2.12
N ASN A 47 -6.99 8.59 -1.64
CA ASN A 47 -7.02 8.21 -0.23
C ASN A 47 -5.63 7.80 0.27
N THR A 48 -4.93 6.96 -0.49
CA THR A 48 -3.56 6.55 -0.18
C THR A 48 -2.63 7.75 -0.13
N TYR A 49 -2.68 8.65 -1.12
CA TYR A 49 -1.85 9.87 -1.13
C TYR A 49 -2.07 10.72 0.12
N TYR A 50 -3.33 10.95 0.49
CA TYR A 50 -3.67 11.72 1.69
C TYR A 50 -3.11 11.08 2.97
N ILE A 51 -3.27 9.77 3.13
CA ILE A 51 -2.80 9.05 4.32
C ILE A 51 -1.27 9.07 4.41
N ILE A 52 -0.56 8.77 3.31
CA ILE A 52 0.91 8.85 3.26
C ILE A 52 1.38 10.26 3.63
N SER A 53 0.79 11.30 3.01
CA SER A 53 1.19 12.68 3.27
C SER A 53 1.09 13.04 4.76
N LYS A 54 0.02 12.59 5.43
CA LYS A 54 -0.15 12.78 6.87
C LYS A 54 0.88 12.03 7.70
N LEU A 55 1.18 10.77 7.36
CA LEU A 55 2.17 9.96 8.06
C LEU A 55 3.58 10.55 7.93
N VAL A 56 3.96 10.97 6.72
CA VAL A 56 5.26 11.62 6.47
C VAL A 56 5.35 12.93 7.26
N ASN A 57 4.35 13.79 7.18
CA ASN A 57 4.33 15.06 7.93
C ASN A 57 4.39 14.84 9.45
N ALA A 58 3.65 13.87 9.97
CA ALA A 58 3.70 13.51 11.38
C ALA A 58 5.08 12.97 11.80
N SER A 59 5.75 12.19 10.93
CA SER A 59 7.10 11.69 11.19
C SER A 59 8.16 12.81 11.18
N PHE A 60 8.00 13.81 10.31
CA PHE A 60 8.86 14.99 10.27
C PHE A 60 8.68 15.87 11.52
N ALA A 61 7.43 16.10 11.93
CA ALA A 61 7.13 16.87 13.14
C ALA A 61 7.65 16.22 14.43
N LYS A 62 7.69 14.88 14.51
CA LYS A 62 8.27 14.16 15.66
C LYS A 62 9.80 14.17 15.70
N LYS A 63 10.47 14.53 14.61
CA LYS A 63 11.94 14.59 14.50
C LYS A 63 12.52 15.99 14.76
N SER A 64 11.67 17.00 14.95
CA SER A 64 12.04 18.40 15.22
C SER A 64 11.79 18.73 16.69
#